data_AF-A0AAU5UPJ0-F1
#
_entry.id   AF-A0AAU5UPJ0-F1
#
_cell.length_a   1.000
_cell.length_b   1.000
_cell.length_c   1.000
_cell.angle_alpha   90.00
_cell.angle_beta   90.00
_cell.angle_gamma   90.00
#
_symmetry.space_group_name_H-M   'P 1'
#
loop_
_entity.id
_entity.type
_entity.pdbx_description
1 polymer ?
#
loop_
_entity_poly.entity_id
_entity_poly.type
_entity_poly.pdbx_seq_one_letter_code
_entity_poly.pdbx_strand_id
1 'polypeptide(L)'
;MTLTRWHVGPWTTRGTRPGEPLEPGRKRTPDELNFDVVGLARILGRRLSGREELQVRLWQNELRPTHTRLVGVHTLADASNAQLLHETAQEALTWLAERAPSGYEFVLTDAVELRPVLDLDAEVVAVEAVVELAGMDLPAARLAAAHVRRASSGDWYAGDAVCNWSGPHESAEAAVDAVQAARAELVEQLRAAGREDLAWTSPRWPDVPLEAG
;
A
#
# COMPACT_ATOMS: atom_id res chain seq x y z
N MET A 1 -15.13 3.02 7.99
CA MET A 1 -14.04 3.53 7.15
C MET A 1 -12.78 2.77 7.50
N THR A 2 -12.47 1.79 6.68
CA THR A 2 -11.43 0.79 6.90
C THR A 2 -10.18 1.26 6.17
N LEU A 3 -9.04 1.36 6.87
CA LEU A 3 -7.76 1.71 6.23
C LEU A 3 -7.25 0.47 5.49
N THR A 4 -7.32 0.49 4.17
CA THR A 4 -6.69 -0.48 3.27
C THR A 4 -5.17 -0.30 3.40
N ARG A 5 -4.49 -1.30 3.99
CA ARG A 5 -3.03 -1.30 4.16
C ARG A 5 -2.44 -2.50 3.45
N TRP A 6 -1.80 -2.22 2.32
CA TRP A 6 -0.74 -3.06 1.79
C TRP A 6 0.59 -2.61 2.39
N HIS A 7 1.27 -3.57 3.01
CA HIS A 7 2.45 -3.33 3.84
C HIS A 7 3.70 -3.15 2.98
N VAL A 8 4.10 -1.90 2.77
CA VAL A 8 5.52 -1.58 2.60
C VAL A 8 6.07 -1.03 3.92
N GLY A 9 6.09 -1.91 4.93
CA GLY A 9 6.65 -1.63 6.26
C GLY A 9 5.90 -0.57 7.10
N PRO A 10 6.47 -0.10 8.22
CA PRO A 10 5.90 0.92 9.12
C PRO A 10 5.85 2.35 8.51
N TRP A 11 6.05 2.49 7.20
CA TRP A 11 6.37 3.76 6.53
C TRP A 11 5.20 4.40 5.79
N THR A 12 4.14 3.64 5.51
CA THR A 12 2.90 4.14 4.89
C THR A 12 1.77 4.20 5.91
N THR A 13 1.62 5.37 6.52
CA THR A 13 0.48 5.70 7.37
C THR A 13 0.04 7.12 7.05
N ARG A 14 -1.27 7.34 6.88
CA ARG A 14 -1.84 8.69 6.83
C ARG A 14 -1.41 9.50 8.04
N GLY A 15 -0.61 10.54 7.81
CA GLY A 15 -0.21 11.51 8.85
C GLY A 15 -1.31 12.52 9.13
N THR A 16 -2.17 12.77 8.15
CA THR A 16 -3.35 13.64 8.21
C THR A 16 -4.54 12.92 7.56
N ARG A 17 -5.76 13.44 7.78
CA ARG A 17 -6.89 13.08 6.92
C ARG A 17 -6.97 14.07 5.75
N PRO A 18 -7.53 13.67 4.60
CA PRO A 18 -7.78 14.58 3.49
C PRO A 18 -8.48 15.86 3.96
N GLY A 19 -7.87 17.02 3.69
CA GLY A 19 -8.41 18.35 4.04
C GLY A 19 -8.09 18.85 5.45
N GLU A 20 -7.37 18.09 6.28
CA GLU A 20 -6.92 18.59 7.59
C GLU A 20 -5.74 19.58 7.46
N PRO A 21 -5.64 20.57 8.35
CA PRO A 21 -4.50 21.47 8.40
C PRO A 21 -3.21 20.73 8.81
N LEU A 22 -2.08 21.22 8.30
CA LEU A 22 -0.75 20.76 8.70
C LEU A 22 -0.46 21.20 10.15
N GLU A 23 0.01 20.26 10.98
CA GLU A 23 0.45 20.54 12.35
C GLU A 23 1.91 20.10 12.52
N PRO A 24 2.89 20.97 12.16
CA PRO A 24 4.29 20.69 12.38
C PRO A 24 4.56 20.28 13.84
N GLY A 25 5.28 19.19 14.01
CA GLY A 25 5.64 18.58 15.29
C GLY A 25 4.63 17.61 15.88
N ARG A 26 3.47 17.43 15.23
CA ARG A 26 2.48 16.40 15.55
C ARG A 26 2.22 15.46 14.38
N LYS A 27 2.29 15.99 13.17
CA LYS A 27 2.00 15.31 11.89
C LYS A 27 3.19 15.45 10.95
N ARG A 28 3.34 14.54 10.00
CA ARG A 28 4.40 14.63 8.97
C ARG A 28 4.24 15.92 8.15
N THR A 29 5.36 16.56 7.83
CA THR A 29 5.45 17.71 6.93
C THR A 29 5.53 17.26 5.47
N PRO A 30 5.27 18.15 4.50
CA PRO A 30 5.45 17.83 3.07
C PRO A 30 6.87 17.35 2.71
N ASP A 31 7.90 17.92 3.33
CA ASP A 31 9.30 17.52 3.07
C ASP A 31 9.59 16.11 3.57
N GLU A 32 9.14 15.77 4.78
CA GLU A 32 9.26 14.40 5.31
C GLU A 32 8.57 13.39 4.39
N LEU A 33 7.39 13.74 3.85
CA LEU A 33 6.66 12.90 2.92
C LEU A 33 7.40 12.71 1.59
N ASN A 34 7.91 13.79 0.99
CA ASN A 34 8.71 13.72 -0.23
C ASN A 34 9.96 12.84 -0.01
N PHE A 35 10.60 12.97 1.14
CA PHE A 35 11.73 12.12 1.51
C PHE A 35 11.34 10.63 1.62
N ASP A 36 10.20 10.31 2.22
CA ASP A 36 9.70 8.95 2.33
C ASP A 36 9.45 8.31 0.95
N VAL A 37 8.95 9.07 -0.04
CA VAL A 37 8.79 8.59 -1.42
C VAL A 37 10.14 8.12 -1.99
N VAL A 38 11.19 8.94 -1.81
CA VAL A 38 12.55 8.60 -2.27
C VAL A 38 13.09 7.37 -1.52
N GLY A 39 12.85 7.29 -0.21
CA GLY A 39 13.21 6.15 0.62
C GLY A 39 12.54 4.85 0.17
N LEU A 40 11.23 4.91 -0.11
CA LEU A 40 10.43 3.78 -0.60
C LEU A 40 10.95 3.26 -1.94
N ALA A 41 11.13 4.15 -2.92
CA ALA A 41 11.67 3.76 -4.24
C ALA A 41 13.03 3.06 -4.10
N ARG A 42 13.90 3.54 -3.20
CA ARG A 42 15.20 2.91 -2.94
C ARG A 42 15.06 1.52 -2.30
N ILE A 43 14.18 1.36 -1.32
CA ILE A 43 13.88 0.05 -0.70
C ILE A 43 13.39 -0.95 -1.75
N LEU A 44 12.59 -0.48 -2.71
CA LEU A 44 12.09 -1.29 -3.83
C LEU A 44 13.08 -1.44 -4.99
N GLY A 45 14.31 -0.98 -4.84
CA GLY A 45 15.42 -1.28 -5.75
C GLY A 45 15.80 -0.17 -6.74
N ARG A 46 15.20 1.02 -6.66
CA ARG A 46 15.69 2.20 -7.42
C ARG A 46 17.12 2.50 -6.98
N ARG A 47 18.05 2.44 -7.93
CA ARG A 47 19.46 2.80 -7.70
C ARG A 47 19.64 4.31 -7.83
N LEU A 48 20.47 4.85 -6.96
CA LEU A 48 20.88 6.25 -6.96
C LEU A 48 22.37 6.34 -7.32
N SER A 49 22.78 7.42 -7.97
CA SER A 49 24.19 7.76 -8.11
C SER A 49 24.81 8.16 -6.77
N GLY A 50 26.14 8.13 -6.65
CA GLY A 50 26.82 8.54 -5.42
C GLY A 50 26.52 9.97 -4.98
N ARG A 51 26.29 10.90 -5.94
CA ARG A 51 25.88 12.28 -5.62
C ARG A 51 24.48 12.33 -5.03
N GLU A 52 23.53 11.62 -5.62
CA GLU A 52 22.15 11.54 -5.12
C GLU A 52 22.11 10.88 -3.74
N GLU A 53 22.90 9.83 -3.50
CA GLU A 53 22.99 9.22 -2.18
C GLU A 53 23.51 10.18 -1.11
N LEU A 54 24.52 11.00 -1.43
CA LEU A 54 25.01 12.03 -0.51
C LEU A 54 23.93 13.07 -0.23
N GLN A 55 23.22 13.54 -1.26
CA GLN A 55 22.13 14.49 -1.11
C GLN A 55 21.01 13.94 -0.21
N VAL A 56 20.63 12.67 -0.41
CA VAL A 56 19.64 11.97 0.42
C VAL A 56 20.09 11.88 1.88
N ARG A 57 21.39 11.65 2.15
CA ARG A 57 21.92 11.66 3.52
C ARG A 57 21.89 13.06 4.16
N LEU A 58 22.09 14.12 3.38
CA LEU A 58 21.97 15.49 3.88
C LEU A 58 20.52 15.79 4.29
N TRP A 59 19.55 15.48 3.43
CA TRP A 59 18.13 15.60 3.77
C TRP A 59 17.76 14.74 4.99
N GLN A 60 18.28 13.50 5.10
CA GLN A 60 18.09 12.68 6.30
C GLN A 60 18.60 13.38 7.56
N ASN A 61 19.79 13.99 7.52
CA ASN A 61 20.34 14.65 8.70
C ASN A 61 19.52 15.88 9.11
N GLU A 62 18.93 16.59 8.14
CA GLU A 62 18.13 17.79 8.39
C GLU A 62 16.69 17.46 8.81
N LEU A 63 16.08 16.44 8.21
CA LEU A 63 14.69 16.02 8.44
C LEU A 63 14.52 15.01 9.57
N ARG A 64 15.53 14.18 9.87
CA ARG A 64 15.36 13.09 10.84
C ARG A 64 15.37 13.65 12.27
N PRO A 65 14.29 13.47 13.04
CA PRO A 65 14.34 13.76 14.45
C PRO A 65 15.21 12.69 15.13
N THR A 66 16.16 13.10 15.95
CA THR A 66 16.90 12.19 16.84
C THR A 66 16.01 11.53 17.91
N HIS A 67 14.75 11.97 18.04
CA HIS A 67 13.79 11.49 19.02
C HIS A 67 12.43 11.15 18.37
N THR A 68 11.92 9.94 18.62
CA THR A 68 10.66 9.40 18.06
C THR A 68 9.37 10.17 18.37
N ARG A 69 9.44 11.22 19.21
CA ARG A 69 8.30 12.10 19.58
C ARG A 69 8.32 13.44 18.85
N LEU A 70 9.35 13.69 18.03
CA LEU A 70 9.56 14.95 17.30
C LEU A 70 9.35 14.79 15.78
N VAL A 71 8.67 13.72 15.36
CA VAL A 71 8.22 13.55 13.97
C VAL A 71 7.36 14.75 13.59
N GLY A 72 7.64 15.41 12.46
CA GLY A 72 6.94 16.62 12.04
C GLY A 72 7.59 17.95 12.40
N VAL A 73 8.61 17.97 13.28
CA VAL A 73 9.17 19.24 13.81
C VAL A 73 10.14 19.91 12.81
N HIS A 74 10.65 19.17 11.84
CA HIS A 74 11.72 19.62 10.95
C HIS A 74 11.22 19.75 9.51
N THR A 75 11.38 20.95 8.96
CA THR A 75 11.28 21.23 7.53
C THR A 75 12.67 21.61 7.04
N LEU A 76 12.95 21.44 5.75
CA LEU A 76 14.19 21.95 5.19
C LEU A 76 14.17 23.48 5.29
N ALA A 77 15.23 24.06 5.86
CA ALA A 77 15.29 25.51 6.07
C ALA A 77 15.56 26.26 4.76
N ASP A 78 16.25 25.62 3.82
CA ASP A 78 16.59 26.15 2.51
C ASP A 78 15.52 25.77 1.48
N ALA A 79 14.84 26.79 0.93
CA ALA A 79 13.80 26.62 -0.08
C ALA A 79 14.32 25.96 -1.38
N SER A 80 15.58 26.15 -1.73
CA SER A 80 16.18 25.50 -2.90
C SER A 80 16.39 24.00 -2.67
N ASN A 81 16.75 23.60 -1.45
CA ASN A 81 16.85 22.20 -1.07
C ASN A 81 15.47 21.54 -0.95
N ALA A 82 14.46 22.26 -0.46
CA ALA A 82 13.07 21.79 -0.42
C ALA A 82 12.54 21.53 -1.84
N GLN A 83 12.80 22.46 -2.78
CA GLN A 83 12.43 22.29 -4.18
C GLN A 83 13.13 21.08 -4.81
N LEU A 84 14.43 20.92 -4.60
CA LEU A 84 15.18 19.78 -5.12
C LEU A 84 14.67 18.44 -4.57
N LEU A 85 14.32 18.39 -3.29
CA LEU A 85 13.71 17.21 -2.67
C LEU A 85 12.37 16.88 -3.32
N HIS A 86 11.52 17.89 -3.53
CA HIS A 86 10.23 17.71 -4.19
C HIS A 86 10.37 17.13 -5.60
N GLU A 87 11.26 17.69 -6.42
CA GLU A 87 11.55 17.19 -7.78
C GLU A 87 12.04 15.74 -7.75
N THR A 88 12.98 15.44 -6.84
CA THR A 88 13.51 14.07 -6.68
C THR A 88 12.43 13.09 -6.23
N ALA A 89 11.49 13.54 -5.40
CA ALA A 89 10.35 12.73 -4.98
C ALA A 89 9.36 12.48 -6.13
N GLN A 90 9.11 13.46 -7.00
CA GLN A 90 8.28 13.27 -8.19
C GLN A 90 8.88 12.26 -9.17
N GLU A 91 10.20 12.30 -9.37
CA GLU A 91 10.91 11.29 -10.16
C GLU A 91 10.80 9.90 -9.53
N ALA A 92 10.97 9.80 -8.21
CA ALA A 92 10.81 8.55 -7.48
C ALA A 92 9.37 8.02 -7.55
N LEU A 93 8.36 8.88 -7.47
CA LEU A 93 6.95 8.51 -7.60
C LEU A 93 6.63 8.01 -9.01
N THR A 94 7.15 8.68 -10.05
CA THR A 94 7.02 8.22 -11.44
C THR A 94 7.63 6.82 -11.59
N TRP A 95 8.82 6.62 -11.05
CA TRP A 95 9.50 5.32 -11.06
C TRP A 95 8.71 4.22 -10.34
N LEU A 96 8.05 4.55 -9.23
CA LEU A 96 7.16 3.65 -8.48
C LEU A 96 5.90 3.31 -9.30
N ALA A 97 5.28 4.32 -9.94
CA ALA A 97 4.07 4.14 -10.74
C ALA A 97 4.28 3.15 -11.89
N GLU A 98 5.44 3.20 -12.57
CA GLU A 98 5.83 2.22 -13.61
C GLU A 98 5.90 0.76 -13.11
N ARG A 99 5.97 0.56 -11.79
CA ARG A 99 6.18 -0.74 -11.13
C ARG A 99 5.03 -1.10 -10.18
N ALA A 100 3.93 -0.36 -10.24
CA ALA A 100 2.74 -0.70 -9.47
C ALA A 100 2.24 -2.10 -9.90
N PRO A 101 1.84 -2.97 -8.97
CA PRO A 101 1.17 -4.21 -9.31
C PRO A 101 -0.08 -3.97 -10.16
N SER A 102 -0.40 -4.90 -11.06
CA SER A 102 -1.59 -4.78 -11.91
C SER A 102 -2.87 -4.58 -11.08
N GLY A 103 -3.70 -3.62 -11.48
CA GLY A 103 -4.91 -3.24 -10.74
C GLY A 103 -4.68 -2.29 -9.57
N TYR A 104 -3.44 -1.79 -9.38
CA TYR A 104 -3.08 -0.84 -8.33
C TYR A 104 -2.33 0.36 -8.88
N GLU A 105 -2.34 1.45 -8.11
CA GLU A 105 -1.56 2.65 -8.38
C GLU A 105 -0.92 3.21 -7.10
N PHE A 106 0.27 3.78 -7.25
CA PHE A 106 0.88 4.60 -6.21
C PHE A 106 0.39 6.04 -6.32
N VAL A 107 -0.19 6.57 -5.26
CA VAL A 107 -0.67 7.96 -5.21
C VAL A 107 -0.02 8.68 -4.04
N LEU A 108 0.49 9.88 -4.35
CA LEU A 108 0.97 10.81 -3.35
C LEU A 108 -0.17 11.76 -2.99
N THR A 109 -0.66 11.64 -1.76
CA THR A 109 -1.61 12.57 -1.14
C THR A 109 -0.93 13.27 0.02
N ASP A 110 -1.42 13.09 1.24
CA ASP A 110 -0.71 13.36 2.49
C ASP A 110 0.06 12.14 3.03
N ALA A 111 -0.05 11.02 2.32
CA ALA A 111 0.78 9.84 2.41
C ALA A 111 1.05 9.30 0.99
N VAL A 112 2.08 8.46 0.87
CA VAL A 112 2.23 7.59 -0.29
C VAL A 112 1.37 6.35 -0.04
N GLU A 113 0.36 6.15 -0.87
CA GLU A 113 -0.56 5.02 -0.79
C GLU A 113 -0.41 4.15 -2.03
N LEU A 114 -0.34 2.83 -1.85
CA LEU A 114 -0.68 1.88 -2.90
C LEU A 114 -2.17 1.57 -2.75
N ARG A 115 -2.98 1.97 -3.72
CA ARG A 115 -4.43 1.79 -3.68
C ARG A 115 -4.94 1.04 -4.91
N PRO A 116 -6.06 0.31 -4.80
CA PRO A 116 -6.65 -0.33 -5.97
C PRO A 116 -7.13 0.73 -6.97
N VAL A 117 -6.95 0.46 -8.26
CA VAL A 117 -7.54 1.25 -9.34
C VAL A 117 -9.03 0.90 -9.39
N LEU A 118 -9.91 1.91 -9.32
CA LEU A 118 -11.36 1.73 -9.28
C LEU A 118 -12.01 1.68 -10.67
N ASP A 119 -11.22 1.39 -11.71
CA ASP A 119 -11.68 1.24 -13.09
C ASP A 119 -12.12 -0.22 -13.32
N LEU A 120 -13.43 -0.43 -13.40
CA LEU A 120 -14.02 -1.74 -13.65
C LEU A 120 -13.83 -2.23 -15.09
N ASP A 121 -13.35 -1.39 -16.02
CA ASP A 121 -13.04 -1.77 -17.40
C ASP A 121 -11.56 -2.16 -17.59
N ALA A 122 -10.74 -2.01 -16.54
CA ALA A 122 -9.32 -2.39 -16.57
C ALA A 122 -9.12 -3.90 -16.87
N GLU A 123 -8.00 -4.24 -17.51
CA GLU A 123 -7.66 -5.65 -17.81
C GLU A 123 -7.59 -6.51 -16.55
N VAL A 124 -7.07 -5.93 -15.46
CA VAL A 124 -7.00 -6.55 -14.12
C VAL A 124 -7.74 -5.67 -13.13
N VAL A 125 -8.66 -6.27 -12.36
CA VAL A 125 -9.45 -5.59 -11.34
C VAL A 125 -9.04 -6.14 -9.97
N ALA A 126 -8.48 -5.29 -9.12
CA ALA A 126 -8.14 -5.67 -7.76
C ALA A 126 -9.41 -6.07 -6.97
N VAL A 127 -9.34 -7.13 -6.17
CA VAL A 127 -10.48 -7.57 -5.34
C VAL A 127 -10.86 -6.46 -4.34
N GLU A 128 -9.88 -5.71 -3.87
CA GLU A 128 -10.05 -4.54 -3.01
C GLU A 128 -10.83 -3.42 -3.71
N ALA A 129 -10.66 -3.22 -5.02
CA ALA A 129 -11.48 -2.27 -5.79
C ALA A 129 -12.95 -2.67 -5.75
N VAL A 130 -13.22 -3.96 -5.94
CA VAL A 130 -14.57 -4.52 -5.91
C VAL A 130 -15.20 -4.34 -4.52
N VAL A 131 -14.46 -4.65 -3.46
CA VAL A 131 -14.93 -4.49 -2.08
C VAL A 131 -15.21 -3.02 -1.75
N GLU A 132 -14.32 -2.11 -2.18
CA GLU A 132 -14.49 -0.68 -1.98
C GLU A 132 -15.73 -0.14 -2.72
N LEU A 133 -15.89 -0.50 -3.99
CA LEU A 133 -17.02 -0.09 -4.83
C LEU A 133 -18.34 -0.75 -4.40
N ALA A 134 -18.31 -1.91 -3.75
CA ALA A 134 -19.50 -2.54 -3.18
C ALA A 134 -20.13 -1.66 -2.10
N GLY A 135 -19.29 -0.94 -1.33
CA GLY A 135 -19.74 0.02 -0.31
C GLY A 135 -20.55 -0.60 0.84
N MET A 136 -20.45 -1.93 1.03
CA MET A 136 -21.22 -2.67 2.02
C MET A 136 -20.37 -3.76 2.69
N ASP A 137 -20.82 -4.25 3.84
CA ASP A 137 -20.13 -5.32 4.56
C ASP A 137 -20.46 -6.67 3.92
N LEU A 138 -19.45 -7.27 3.27
CA LEU A 138 -19.53 -8.58 2.64
C LEU A 138 -18.63 -9.53 3.44
N PRO A 139 -19.18 -10.52 4.15
CA PRO A 139 -18.40 -11.38 5.04
C PRO A 139 -17.17 -12.01 4.37
N ALA A 140 -17.28 -12.38 3.08
CA ALA A 140 -16.19 -13.03 2.35
C ALA A 140 -15.06 -12.06 1.94
N ALA A 141 -15.34 -10.74 1.88
CA ALA A 141 -14.43 -9.74 1.33
C ALA A 141 -13.04 -9.74 1.98
N ARG A 142 -12.97 -9.93 3.31
CA ARG A 142 -11.71 -9.88 4.05
C ARG A 142 -10.76 -11.00 3.65
N LEU A 143 -11.28 -12.21 3.49
CA LEU A 143 -10.47 -13.36 3.10
C LEU A 143 -10.25 -13.41 1.58
N ALA A 144 -11.21 -12.93 0.78
CA ALA A 144 -11.10 -12.88 -0.69
C ALA A 144 -9.97 -11.95 -1.19
N ALA A 145 -9.68 -10.88 -0.44
CA ALA A 145 -8.58 -9.94 -0.69
C ALA A 145 -7.27 -10.35 0.02
N ALA A 146 -7.22 -11.50 0.69
CA ALA A 146 -6.06 -11.89 1.48
C ALA A 146 -4.89 -12.42 0.63
N HIS A 147 -3.70 -12.32 1.21
CA HIS A 147 -2.48 -12.95 0.71
C HIS A 147 -2.23 -14.29 1.35
N VAL A 148 -1.39 -15.11 0.72
CA VAL A 148 -0.84 -16.31 1.34
C VAL A 148 0.61 -16.05 1.74
N ARG A 149 0.92 -16.30 3.01
CA ARG A 149 2.25 -16.10 3.56
C ARG A 149 2.73 -17.31 4.34
N ARG A 150 4.05 -17.53 4.31
CA ARG A 150 4.71 -18.50 5.18
C ARG A 150 5.18 -17.83 6.47
N ALA A 151 4.75 -18.34 7.61
CA ALA A 151 5.26 -17.90 8.90
C ALA A 151 6.68 -18.44 9.16
N SER A 152 7.41 -17.81 10.08
CA SER A 152 8.73 -18.28 10.51
C SER A 152 8.71 -19.66 11.20
N SER A 153 7.55 -20.09 11.72
CA SER A 153 7.32 -21.46 12.18
C SER A 153 7.30 -22.50 11.05
N GLY A 154 7.17 -22.06 9.79
CA GLY A 154 7.02 -22.89 8.61
C GLY A 154 5.58 -23.07 8.15
N ASP A 155 4.59 -22.69 8.96
CA ASP A 155 3.15 -22.81 8.69
C ASP A 155 2.67 -21.79 7.65
N TRP A 156 1.58 -22.10 6.95
CA TRP A 156 0.98 -21.22 5.96
C TRP A 156 -0.28 -20.54 6.49
N TYR A 157 -0.44 -19.26 6.18
CA TYR A 157 -1.61 -18.46 6.58
C TYR A 157 -2.15 -17.68 5.39
N ALA A 158 -3.47 -17.58 5.30
CA ALA A 158 -4.15 -16.63 4.43
C ALA A 158 -4.52 -15.38 5.26
N GLY A 159 -3.84 -14.27 5.00
CA GLY A 159 -4.09 -13.01 5.68
C GLY A 159 -3.07 -11.93 5.37
N ASP A 160 -3.10 -10.83 6.12
CA ASP A 160 -2.15 -9.72 5.95
C ASP A 160 -1.01 -9.81 6.98
N ALA A 161 0.00 -8.94 6.84
CA ALA A 161 1.19 -8.98 7.69
C ALA A 161 0.89 -8.81 9.20
N VAL A 162 -0.22 -8.15 9.55
CA VAL A 162 -0.60 -7.72 10.91
C VAL A 162 -1.73 -8.58 11.48
N CYS A 163 -2.56 -9.18 10.62
CA CYS A 163 -3.74 -9.92 11.00
C CYS A 163 -3.82 -11.25 10.22
N ASN A 164 -3.85 -12.35 10.97
CA ASN A 164 -4.14 -13.67 10.42
C ASN A 164 -5.65 -13.82 10.28
N TRP A 165 -6.13 -14.01 9.06
CA TRP A 165 -7.55 -14.18 8.77
C TRP A 165 -7.95 -15.66 8.63
N SER A 166 -7.00 -16.54 8.28
CA SER A 166 -7.22 -17.98 8.19
C SER A 166 -5.90 -18.78 8.27
N GLY A 167 -5.94 -19.92 8.98
CA GLY A 167 -4.81 -20.83 9.17
C GLY A 167 -4.56 -21.20 10.64
N PRO A 168 -3.49 -21.96 10.94
CA PRO A 168 -2.50 -22.47 9.99
C PRO A 168 -3.08 -23.48 8.99
N HIS A 169 -2.52 -23.49 7.77
CA HIS A 169 -2.80 -24.43 6.70
C HIS A 169 -1.62 -25.39 6.51
N GLU A 170 -1.90 -26.61 6.06
CA GLU A 170 -0.89 -27.66 5.88
C GLU A 170 0.07 -27.37 4.70
N SER A 171 -0.35 -26.54 3.73
CA SER A 171 0.44 -26.18 2.56
C SER A 171 0.07 -24.78 2.03
N ALA A 172 0.92 -24.25 1.14
CA ALA A 172 0.62 -23.02 0.41
C ALA A 172 -0.64 -23.16 -0.46
N GLU A 173 -0.81 -24.31 -1.11
CA GLU A 173 -1.97 -24.63 -1.95
C GLU A 173 -3.27 -24.62 -1.14
N ALA A 174 -3.28 -25.24 0.04
CA ALA A 174 -4.44 -25.22 0.93
C ALA A 174 -4.82 -23.81 1.39
N ALA A 175 -3.81 -22.95 1.65
CA ALA A 175 -4.06 -21.54 1.98
C ALA A 175 -4.60 -20.75 0.77
N VAL A 176 -4.11 -21.04 -0.45
CA VAL A 176 -4.63 -20.45 -1.69
C VAL A 176 -6.06 -20.87 -1.94
N ASP A 177 -6.38 -22.15 -1.77
CA ASP A 177 -7.74 -22.69 -1.94
C ASP A 177 -8.74 -22.02 -0.99
N ALA A 178 -8.33 -21.71 0.24
CA ALA A 178 -9.16 -20.97 1.19
C ALA A 178 -9.49 -19.56 0.69
N VAL A 179 -8.52 -18.85 0.08
CA VAL A 179 -8.74 -17.53 -0.52
C VAL A 179 -9.62 -17.63 -1.77
N GLN A 180 -9.39 -18.64 -2.62
CA GLN A 180 -10.20 -18.87 -3.82
C GLN A 180 -11.66 -19.22 -3.49
N ALA A 181 -11.89 -20.03 -2.45
CA ALA A 181 -13.22 -20.30 -1.94
C ALA A 181 -13.91 -19.02 -1.45
N ALA A 182 -13.20 -18.16 -0.72
CA ALA A 182 -13.72 -16.85 -0.30
C ALA A 182 -14.02 -15.93 -1.50
N ARG A 183 -13.22 -15.98 -2.57
CA ARG A 183 -13.50 -15.24 -3.81
C ARG A 183 -14.77 -15.73 -4.51
N ALA A 184 -14.97 -17.04 -4.59
CA ALA A 184 -16.21 -17.61 -5.11
C ALA A 184 -17.43 -17.21 -4.26
N GLU A 185 -17.30 -17.24 -2.93
CA GLU A 185 -18.35 -16.77 -2.03
C GLU A 185 -18.62 -15.27 -2.19
N LEU A 186 -17.59 -14.45 -2.36
CA LEU A 186 -17.73 -13.01 -2.61
C LEU A 186 -18.54 -12.74 -3.88
N VAL A 187 -18.34 -13.50 -4.95
CA VAL A 187 -19.14 -13.40 -6.18
C VAL A 187 -20.63 -13.64 -5.89
N GLU A 188 -20.96 -14.70 -5.16
CA GLU A 188 -22.36 -15.00 -4.79
C GLU A 188 -22.96 -13.92 -3.90
N GLN A 189 -22.19 -13.38 -2.94
CA GLN A 189 -22.63 -12.28 -2.08
C GLN A 189 -22.90 -11.00 -2.89
N LEU A 190 -22.05 -10.68 -3.87
CA LEU A 190 -22.23 -9.53 -4.77
C LEU A 190 -23.50 -9.68 -5.62
N ARG A 191 -23.74 -10.86 -6.21
CA ARG A 191 -24.96 -11.16 -6.96
C ARG A 191 -26.20 -11.02 -6.10
N ALA A 192 -26.18 -11.60 -4.90
CA ALA A 192 -27.29 -11.51 -3.94
C ALA A 192 -27.58 -10.06 -3.51
N ALA A 193 -26.54 -9.20 -3.48
CA ALA A 193 -26.66 -7.77 -3.22
C ALA A 193 -27.08 -6.93 -4.44
N GLY A 194 -27.32 -7.56 -5.60
CA GLY A 194 -27.67 -6.86 -6.85
C GLY A 194 -26.49 -6.15 -7.52
N ARG A 195 -25.25 -6.47 -7.13
CA ARG A 195 -24.00 -5.94 -7.69
C ARG A 195 -23.41 -6.86 -8.75
N GLU A 196 -24.25 -7.17 -9.75
CA GLU A 196 -23.87 -8.00 -10.89
C GLU A 196 -22.68 -7.37 -11.65
N ASP A 197 -22.66 -6.04 -11.78
CA ASP A 197 -21.57 -5.25 -12.34
C ASP A 197 -20.20 -5.61 -11.74
N LEU A 198 -20.14 -5.76 -10.42
CA LEU A 198 -18.93 -6.11 -9.68
C LEU A 198 -18.61 -7.61 -9.79
N ALA A 199 -19.63 -8.47 -9.67
CA ALA A 199 -19.48 -9.92 -9.75
C ALA A 199 -18.88 -10.38 -11.10
N TRP A 200 -19.23 -9.68 -12.20
CA TRP A 200 -18.72 -9.98 -13.55
C TRP A 200 -17.22 -9.70 -13.73
N THR A 201 -16.59 -8.99 -12.80
CA THR A 201 -15.14 -8.75 -12.85
C THR A 201 -14.31 -9.94 -12.39
N SER A 202 -14.92 -11.00 -11.83
CA SER A 202 -14.19 -12.13 -11.24
C SER A 202 -13.18 -12.84 -12.16
N PRO A 203 -13.39 -12.97 -13.49
CA PRO A 203 -12.38 -13.54 -14.38
C PRO A 203 -11.13 -12.67 -14.55
N ARG A 204 -11.19 -11.39 -14.16
CA ARG A 204 -10.10 -10.40 -14.23
C ARG A 204 -9.46 -10.12 -12.88
N TRP A 205 -9.85 -10.85 -11.83
CA TRP A 205 -9.18 -10.73 -10.54
C TRP A 205 -7.77 -11.33 -10.64
N PRO A 206 -6.75 -10.68 -10.04
CA PRO A 206 -5.39 -11.20 -10.09
C PRO A 206 -5.30 -12.53 -9.34
N ASP A 207 -4.33 -13.37 -9.68
CA ASP A 207 -4.02 -14.58 -8.90
C ASP A 207 -3.77 -14.25 -7.42
N VAL A 208 -3.98 -15.24 -6.54
CA VAL A 208 -3.71 -15.08 -5.11
C VAL A 208 -2.20 -14.85 -4.90
N PRO A 209 -1.78 -13.74 -4.27
CA PRO A 209 -0.36 -13.50 -4.05
C PRO A 209 0.23 -14.49 -3.04
N LEU A 210 1.39 -15.09 -3.37
CA LEU A 210 2.17 -15.94 -2.47
C LEU A 210 3.46 -15.25 -2.05
N GLU A 211 3.63 -15.07 -0.74
CA GLU A 211 4.85 -14.57 -0.11
C GLU A 211 5.63 -15.77 0.47
N ALA A 212 6.65 -16.21 -0.26
CA ALA A 212 7.66 -17.12 0.27
C ALA A 212 8.52 -16.34 1.27
N GLY A 213 8.31 -16.59 2.57
CA GLY A 213 9.11 -16.02 3.65
C GLY A 213 10.59 -16.37 3.61
#